data_AF-A0A2D2H0P3-F1
#
_entry.id   AF-A0A2D2H0P3-F1
#
_cell.length_a   1.000
_cell.length_b   1.000
_cell.length_c   1.000
_cell.angle_alpha   90.00
_cell.angle_beta   90.00
_cell.angle_gamma   90.00
#
_symmetry.space_group_name_H-M   'P 1'
#
loop_
_entity.id
_entity.type
_entity.pdbx_description
1 polymer ?
#
loop_
_entity_poly.entity_id
_entity_poly.type
_entity_poly.pdbx_seq_one_letter_code
_entity_poly.pdbx_strand_id
1 'polypeptide(L)'
;MHLTPEHKATLQACGYQVLVATPEQLQRLTQQRRVFAACGGSVVVRRADGFLETHATLAAMLEQHAQARDLVMDAGNAPEAGSAVDPSRPAAPQDPELVTDGGEVDARASLEQARADLVAEFESKAAALGLSAAGLVHDRMPAPGHGPGGRSRRAGARVPVRYRGPNGQEWSGRGRPPSWIVTHEAAGGRREAFLIE
;
A
#
# COMPACT_ATOMS: atom_id res chain seq x y z
N MET A 1 4.10 1.56 -7.09
CA MET A 1 3.02 1.16 -8.03
C MET A 1 1.70 1.68 -7.52
N HIS A 2 0.86 2.18 -8.44
CA HIS A 2 -0.51 2.60 -8.15
C HIS A 2 -1.49 1.50 -8.58
N LEU A 3 -2.38 1.11 -7.68
CA LEU A 3 -3.41 0.10 -7.93
C LEU A 3 -4.70 0.81 -8.37
N THR A 4 -4.99 0.72 -9.67
CA THR A 4 -6.25 1.16 -10.27
C THR A 4 -7.41 0.28 -9.77
N PRO A 5 -8.66 0.74 -9.90
CA PRO A 5 -9.83 -0.08 -9.60
C PRO A 5 -9.83 -1.40 -10.41
N GLU A 6 -9.41 -1.36 -11.68
CA GLU A 6 -9.25 -2.57 -12.50
C GLU A 6 -8.21 -3.52 -11.92
N HIS A 7 -7.03 -3.03 -11.50
CA HIS A 7 -6.03 -3.88 -10.85
C HIS A 7 -6.60 -4.53 -9.58
N LYS A 8 -7.38 -3.78 -8.78
CA LYS A 8 -8.02 -4.35 -7.59
C LYS A 8 -9.00 -5.47 -7.94
N ALA A 9 -9.81 -5.29 -8.99
CA ALA A 9 -10.74 -6.31 -9.46
C ALA A 9 -10.01 -7.58 -9.93
N THR A 10 -8.93 -7.43 -10.71
CA THR A 10 -8.08 -8.56 -11.12
C THR A 10 -7.49 -9.29 -9.91
N LEU A 11 -6.95 -8.56 -8.93
CA LEU A 11 -6.40 -9.15 -7.71
C LEU A 11 -7.44 -9.96 -6.94
N GLN A 12 -8.65 -9.42 -6.79
CA GLN A 12 -9.76 -10.11 -6.13
C GLN A 12 -10.21 -11.35 -6.89
N ALA A 13 -10.30 -11.29 -8.23
CA ALA A 13 -10.61 -12.45 -9.07
C ALA A 13 -9.56 -13.56 -8.94
N CYS A 14 -8.30 -13.19 -8.72
CA CYS A 14 -7.21 -14.14 -8.45
C CYS A 14 -7.13 -14.60 -6.98
N GLY A 15 -8.08 -14.20 -6.12
CA GLY A 15 -8.17 -14.63 -4.72
C GLY A 15 -7.29 -13.85 -3.74
N TYR A 16 -6.75 -12.69 -4.15
CA TYR A 16 -6.01 -11.80 -3.26
C TYR A 16 -6.95 -10.84 -2.53
N GLN A 17 -6.64 -10.56 -1.27
CA GLN A 17 -7.35 -9.58 -0.45
C GLN A 17 -6.62 -8.24 -0.50
N VAL A 18 -7.30 -7.19 -0.96
CA VAL A 18 -6.79 -5.82 -0.94
C VAL A 18 -7.34 -5.11 0.29
N LEU A 19 -6.46 -4.77 1.23
CA LEU A 19 -6.82 -4.18 2.52
C LEU A 19 -6.22 -2.78 2.65
N VAL A 20 -6.90 -1.88 3.38
CA VAL A 20 -6.33 -0.57 3.73
C VAL A 20 -5.12 -0.79 4.64
N ALA A 21 -4.01 -0.11 4.34
CA ALA A 21 -2.78 -0.23 5.11
C ALA A 21 -2.94 0.45 6.47
N THR A 22 -2.67 -0.27 7.56
CA THR A 22 -2.65 0.33 8.90
C THR A 22 -1.42 1.24 9.06
N PRO A 23 -1.44 2.24 9.97
CA PRO A 23 -0.29 3.11 10.22
C PRO A 23 0.96 2.34 10.67
N GLU A 24 0.80 1.21 11.37
CA GLU A 24 1.91 0.33 11.75
C GLU A 24 2.50 -0.41 10.54
N GLN A 25 1.63 -0.89 9.65
CA GLN A 25 2.05 -1.51 8.39
C GLN A 25 2.77 -0.50 7.50
N LEU A 26 2.25 0.72 7.37
CA LEU A 26 2.90 1.81 6.64
C LEU A 26 4.32 2.07 7.14
N GLN A 27 4.52 2.17 8.45
CA GLN A 27 5.85 2.41 9.03
C GLN A 27 6.84 1.28 8.74
N ARG A 28 6.40 0.01 8.81
CA ARG A 28 7.28 -1.16 8.69
C ARG A 28 7.50 -1.60 7.25
N LEU A 29 6.49 -1.46 6.39
CA LEU A 29 6.42 -2.09 5.08
C LEU A 29 6.72 -1.14 3.91
N THR A 30 6.74 0.17 4.14
CA THR A 30 7.07 1.17 3.09
C THR A 30 8.47 0.93 2.51
N GLN A 31 9.49 0.77 3.37
CA GLN A 31 10.86 0.46 2.91
C GLN A 31 10.97 -0.92 2.26
N GLN A 32 10.06 -1.84 2.59
CA GLN A 32 10.03 -3.19 2.03
C GLN A 32 9.24 -3.28 0.71
N ARG A 33 8.74 -2.14 0.18
CA ARG A 33 7.93 -2.06 -1.05
C ARG A 33 6.72 -3.00 -1.04
N ARG A 34 6.03 -3.09 0.10
CA ARG A 34 4.83 -3.92 0.30
C ARG A 34 3.55 -3.11 0.52
N VAL A 35 3.64 -1.78 0.36
CA VAL A 35 2.51 -0.85 0.42
C VAL A 35 2.32 -0.25 -0.97
N PHE A 36 1.06 -0.19 -1.41
CA PHE A 36 0.67 0.26 -2.74
C PHE A 36 -0.24 1.46 -2.63
N ALA A 37 -0.03 2.45 -3.49
CA ALA A 37 -0.92 3.60 -3.56
C ALA A 37 -2.21 3.21 -4.29
N ALA A 38 -3.35 3.70 -3.83
CA ALA A 38 -4.65 3.49 -4.45
C ALA A 38 -5.54 4.73 -4.29
N CYS A 39 -6.60 4.82 -5.10
CA CYS A 39 -7.63 5.84 -4.91
C CYS A 39 -8.27 5.62 -3.52
N GLY A 40 -8.06 6.57 -2.61
CA GLY A 40 -8.46 6.48 -1.19
C GLY A 40 -7.33 6.17 -0.20
N GLY A 41 -6.07 6.05 -0.62
CA GLY A 41 -4.91 6.00 0.28
C GLY A 41 -3.91 4.89 -0.02
N SER A 42 -3.39 4.28 1.04
CA SER A 42 -2.40 3.20 0.94
C SER A 42 -3.06 1.85 1.23
N VAL A 43 -2.74 0.85 0.43
CA VAL A 43 -3.28 -0.51 0.56
C VAL A 43 -2.16 -1.55 0.61
N VAL A 44 -2.45 -2.68 1.23
CA VAL A 44 -1.61 -3.88 1.20
C VAL A 44 -2.39 -5.02 0.55
N VAL A 45 -1.70 -5.90 -0.17
CA VAL A 45 -2.32 -7.05 -0.83
C VAL A 45 -1.88 -8.32 -0.10
N ARG A 46 -2.85 -9.12 0.34
CA ARG A 46 -2.65 -10.33 1.13
C ARG A 46 -3.13 -11.56 0.38
N ARG A 47 -2.33 -12.62 0.40
CA ARG A 47 -2.70 -13.95 -0.11
C ARG A 47 -3.57 -14.73 0.88
N ALA A 48 -4.15 -15.83 0.42
CA ALA A 48 -4.90 -16.75 1.26
C ALA A 48 -4.07 -17.32 2.43
N ASP A 49 -2.77 -17.53 2.22
CA ASP A 49 -1.81 -17.99 3.23
C ASP A 49 -1.40 -16.90 4.25
N GLY A 50 -1.92 -15.68 4.11
CA GLY A 50 -1.63 -14.57 5.02
C GLY A 50 -0.38 -13.78 4.67
N PHE A 51 0.41 -14.20 3.67
CA PHE A 51 1.57 -13.45 3.20
C PHE A 51 1.14 -12.15 2.51
N LEU A 52 1.84 -11.05 2.85
CA LEU A 52 1.70 -9.77 2.15
C LEU A 52 2.59 -9.76 0.92
N GLU A 53 1.96 -9.60 -0.23
CA GLU A 53 2.63 -9.66 -1.52
C GLU A 53 3.66 -8.54 -1.70
N THR A 54 4.68 -8.84 -2.50
CA THR A 54 5.74 -7.89 -2.82
C THR A 54 5.42 -7.14 -4.11
N HIS A 55 6.03 -5.96 -4.26
CA HIS A 55 5.90 -5.17 -5.49
C HIS A 55 6.29 -5.94 -6.75
N ALA A 56 7.32 -6.78 -6.71
CA ALA A 56 7.78 -7.50 -7.90
C ALA A 56 6.73 -8.53 -8.37
N THR A 57 6.21 -9.33 -7.45
CA THR A 57 5.20 -10.36 -7.75
C THR A 57 3.91 -9.76 -8.28
N LEU A 58 3.41 -8.70 -7.61
CA LEU A 58 2.18 -8.04 -8.05
C LEU A 58 2.35 -7.35 -9.40
N ALA A 59 3.50 -6.72 -9.64
CA ALA A 59 3.75 -6.07 -10.92
C ALA A 59 3.78 -7.05 -12.08
N ALA A 60 4.51 -8.17 -11.92
CA ALA A 60 4.58 -9.21 -12.94
C ALA A 60 3.20 -9.81 -13.24
N MET A 61 2.41 -10.11 -12.21
CA MET A 61 1.08 -10.69 -12.41
C MET A 61 0.11 -9.72 -13.11
N LEU A 62 0.12 -8.44 -12.73
CA LEU A 62 -0.73 -7.44 -13.37
C LEU A 62 -0.34 -7.20 -14.83
N GLU A 63 0.97 -7.18 -15.13
CA GLU A 63 1.50 -7.07 -16.48
C GLU A 63 1.11 -8.29 -17.35
N GLN A 64 1.23 -9.51 -16.80
CA GLN A 64 0.78 -10.73 -17.48
C GLN A 64 -0.72 -10.71 -17.79
N HIS A 65 -1.54 -10.20 -16.87
CA HIS A 65 -2.98 -10.08 -17.11
C HIS A 65 -3.30 -9.02 -18.17
N ALA A 66 -2.56 -7.91 -18.21
CA ALA A 66 -2.71 -6.90 -19.25
C ALA A 66 -2.32 -7.45 -20.64
N GLN A 67 -1.24 -8.20 -20.74
CA GLN A 67 -0.80 -8.86 -21.98
C GLN A 67 -1.81 -9.90 -22.45
N ALA A 68 -2.36 -10.71 -21.53
CA ALA A 68 -3.41 -11.67 -21.86
C ALA A 68 -4.70 -10.99 -22.37
N ARG A 69 -5.05 -9.82 -21.84
CA ARG A 69 -6.18 -9.02 -22.33
C ARG A 69 -5.91 -8.45 -23.73
N ASP A 70 -4.72 -7.93 -23.97
CA ASP A 70 -4.32 -7.37 -25.27
C ASP A 70 -4.34 -8.43 -26.39
N LEU A 71 -3.82 -9.64 -26.11
CA LEU A 71 -3.87 -10.78 -27.02
C LEU A 71 -5.31 -11.20 -27.39
N VAL A 72 -6.25 -11.10 -26.45
CA VAL A 72 -7.68 -11.38 -26.72
C VAL A 72 -8.31 -10.27 -27.56
N MET A 73 -7.85 -9.02 -27.43
CA MET A 73 -8.36 -7.88 -28.19
C MET A 73 -7.78 -7.82 -29.62
N ASP A 74 -6.51 -8.20 -29.83
CA ASP A 74 -5.88 -8.29 -31.16
C ASP A 74 -6.48 -9.42 -32.01
N ALA A 75 -6.79 -10.57 -31.39
CA ALA A 75 -7.48 -11.68 -32.06
C ALA A 75 -8.92 -11.35 -32.51
N GLY A 76 -9.54 -10.31 -31.92
CA GLY A 76 -10.86 -9.80 -32.32
C GLY A 76 -10.82 -8.74 -33.43
N ASN A 77 -9.63 -8.28 -33.83
CA ASN A 77 -9.43 -7.22 -34.84
C ASN A 77 -8.69 -7.72 -36.09
N ALA A 78 -8.87 -8.99 -36.46
CA ALA A 78 -8.38 -9.47 -37.76
C ALA A 78 -9.02 -8.66 -38.91
N PRO A 79 -8.24 -8.14 -39.88
CA PRO A 79 -8.80 -7.38 -40.99
C PRO A 79 -9.56 -8.32 -41.92
N GLU A 80 -10.89 -8.21 -41.93
CA GLU A 80 -11.77 -8.82 -42.92
C GLU A 80 -11.42 -8.26 -44.32
N ALA A 81 -10.53 -8.96 -45.01
CA ALA A 81 -10.14 -8.66 -46.38
C ALA A 81 -11.23 -9.13 -47.35
N GLY A 82 -12.02 -8.16 -47.82
CA GLY A 82 -12.45 -8.04 -49.22
C GLY A 82 -13.55 -8.97 -49.74
N SER A 83 -14.75 -8.41 -49.90
CA SER A 83 -15.52 -8.62 -51.14
C SER A 83 -16.24 -7.32 -51.53
N ALA A 84 -15.73 -6.66 -52.56
CA ALA A 84 -16.48 -5.75 -53.42
C ALA A 84 -17.57 -6.56 -54.16
N VAL A 85 -18.68 -6.08 -54.72
CA VAL A 85 -19.19 -4.75 -55.11
C VAL A 85 -20.69 -4.95 -55.48
N ASP A 86 -21.58 -3.99 -55.18
CA ASP A 86 -22.61 -3.51 -56.13
C ASP A 86 -23.16 -2.13 -55.71
N PRO A 87 -23.03 -1.06 -56.52
CA PRO A 87 -23.51 0.27 -56.20
C PRO A 87 -24.75 0.62 -57.02
N SER A 88 -25.95 0.43 -56.46
CA SER A 88 -27.17 1.04 -57.02
C SER A 88 -28.26 1.20 -55.97
N ARG A 89 -28.19 2.28 -55.18
CA ARG A 89 -29.42 2.93 -54.67
C ARG A 89 -29.15 4.41 -54.33
N PRO A 90 -29.89 5.36 -54.93
CA PRO A 90 -29.62 6.79 -54.75
C PRO A 90 -30.05 7.30 -53.38
N ALA A 91 -29.33 8.34 -52.96
CA ALA A 91 -29.39 9.06 -51.71
C ALA A 91 -30.68 9.85 -51.46
N ALA A 92 -31.08 9.93 -50.18
CA ALA A 92 -31.59 11.10 -49.46
C ALA A 92 -31.99 10.68 -48.01
N PRO A 93 -32.23 11.59 -47.06
CA PRO A 93 -31.28 12.53 -46.46
C PRO A 93 -31.19 12.38 -44.91
N GLN A 94 -30.02 12.78 -44.40
CA GLN A 94 -29.65 13.36 -43.10
C GLN A 94 -30.38 13.01 -41.78
N ASP A 95 -29.51 12.81 -40.78
CA ASP A 95 -29.66 12.68 -39.33
C ASP A 95 -30.84 13.41 -38.66
N PRO A 96 -31.31 12.82 -37.56
CA PRO A 96 -31.40 13.59 -36.32
C PRO A 96 -30.58 12.99 -35.17
N GLU A 97 -29.63 13.82 -34.72
CA GLU A 97 -29.27 14.14 -33.33
C GLU A 97 -29.30 13.04 -32.25
N LEU A 98 -28.09 12.66 -31.87
CA LEU A 98 -27.55 12.65 -30.51
C LEU A 98 -28.49 13.23 -29.42
N VAL A 99 -29.05 12.34 -28.58
CA VAL A 99 -29.35 12.65 -27.18
C VAL A 99 -28.92 11.47 -26.31
N THR A 100 -27.69 11.53 -25.82
CA THR A 100 -27.29 10.83 -24.60
C THR A 100 -26.83 11.89 -23.61
N ASP A 101 -27.79 12.56 -22.98
CA ASP A 101 -27.55 13.33 -21.76
C ASP A 101 -28.71 13.04 -20.82
N GLY A 102 -28.42 12.51 -19.63
CA GLY A 102 -29.45 12.26 -18.62
C GLY A 102 -29.25 11.10 -17.65
N GLY A 103 -28.08 10.45 -17.58
CA GLY A 103 -27.87 9.28 -16.70
C GLY A 103 -26.80 9.42 -15.59
N GLU A 104 -25.90 10.40 -15.68
CA GLU A 104 -24.73 10.46 -14.77
C GLU A 104 -24.91 11.34 -13.54
N VAL A 105 -25.95 12.18 -13.51
CA VAL A 105 -26.24 13.05 -12.35
C VAL A 105 -26.88 12.27 -11.20
N ASP A 106 -27.60 11.19 -11.49
CA ASP A 106 -28.29 10.39 -10.48
C ASP A 106 -27.33 9.47 -9.71
N ALA A 107 -26.37 8.84 -10.39
CA ALA A 107 -25.43 7.91 -9.76
C ALA A 107 -24.45 8.60 -8.79
N ARG A 108 -23.99 9.82 -9.12
CA ARG A 108 -23.13 10.60 -8.22
C ARG A 108 -23.94 11.15 -7.06
N ALA A 109 -25.11 11.74 -7.31
CA ALA A 109 -26.02 12.20 -6.28
C ALA A 109 -26.41 11.07 -5.30
N SER A 110 -26.62 9.85 -5.80
CA SER A 110 -26.95 8.67 -4.98
C SER A 110 -25.82 8.29 -4.02
N LEU A 111 -24.56 8.37 -4.44
CA LEU A 111 -23.41 8.15 -3.55
C LEU A 111 -23.26 9.28 -2.52
N GLU A 112 -23.50 10.53 -2.93
CA GLU A 112 -23.47 11.70 -2.03
C GLU A 112 -24.60 11.62 -0.98
N GLN A 113 -25.74 11.06 -1.35
CA GLN A 113 -26.88 10.84 -0.45
C GLN A 113 -26.61 9.66 0.49
N ALA A 114 -26.06 8.55 -0.01
CA ALA A 114 -25.72 7.39 0.80
C ALA A 114 -24.64 7.71 1.86
N ARG A 115 -23.63 8.52 1.52
CA ARG A 115 -22.64 8.97 2.52
C ARG A 115 -23.25 9.94 3.54
N ALA A 116 -24.17 10.81 3.13
CA ALA A 116 -24.81 11.77 4.04
C ALA A 116 -25.70 11.03 5.05
N ASP A 117 -26.41 10.00 4.60
CA ASP A 117 -27.22 9.13 5.45
C ASP A 117 -26.38 8.40 6.50
N LEU A 118 -25.24 7.83 6.09
CA LEU A 118 -24.29 7.18 7.01
C LEU A 118 -23.70 8.15 8.05
N VAL A 119 -23.37 9.37 7.63
CA VAL A 119 -22.87 10.40 8.56
C VAL A 119 -23.96 10.81 9.54
N ALA A 120 -25.20 11.04 9.07
CA ALA A 120 -26.32 11.40 9.93
C ALA A 120 -26.68 10.28 10.93
N GLU A 121 -26.61 9.02 10.51
CA GLU A 121 -26.81 7.87 11.39
C GLU A 121 -25.72 7.82 12.49
N PHE A 122 -24.47 8.04 12.10
CA PHE A 122 -23.35 8.05 13.03
C PHE A 122 -23.43 9.21 14.01
N GLU A 123 -23.78 10.42 13.55
CA GLU A 123 -23.97 11.59 14.40
C GLU A 123 -25.14 11.42 15.37
N SER A 124 -26.24 10.81 14.93
CA SER A 124 -27.38 10.51 15.80
C SER A 124 -27.00 9.51 16.90
N LYS A 125 -26.23 8.47 16.56
CA LYS A 125 -25.71 7.49 17.53
C LYS A 125 -24.68 8.11 18.48
N ALA A 126 -23.80 8.99 17.98
CA ALA A 126 -22.83 9.70 18.79
C ALA A 126 -23.51 10.67 19.78
N ALA A 127 -24.53 11.40 19.33
CA ALA A 127 -25.34 12.28 20.16
C ALA A 127 -26.10 11.52 21.25
N ALA A 128 -26.66 10.35 20.93
CA ALA A 128 -27.31 9.48 21.92
C ALA A 128 -26.37 8.99 23.03
N LEU A 129 -25.06 8.95 22.75
CA LEU A 129 -24.00 8.59 23.69
C LEU A 129 -23.33 9.81 24.35
N GLY A 130 -23.85 11.03 24.12
CA GLY A 130 -23.29 12.27 24.66
C GLY A 130 -21.95 12.70 24.05
N LEU A 131 -21.57 12.13 22.90
CA LEU A 131 -20.35 12.42 22.18
C LEU A 131 -20.66 13.44 21.07
N SER A 132 -20.34 14.71 21.30
CA SER A 132 -20.32 15.70 20.22
C SER A 132 -19.17 15.39 19.25
N ALA A 133 -19.41 15.44 17.94
CA ALA A 133 -18.38 15.24 16.92
C ALA A 133 -17.15 16.17 17.10
N ALA A 134 -17.33 17.32 17.76
CA ALA A 134 -16.23 18.23 18.11
C ALA A 134 -15.26 17.64 19.17
N GLY A 135 -15.72 16.74 20.04
CA GLY A 135 -14.92 16.11 21.10
C GLY A 135 -14.09 14.91 20.66
N LEU A 136 -14.36 14.34 19.47
CA LEU A 136 -13.61 13.18 18.96
C LEU A 136 -12.33 13.56 18.20
N VAL A 137 -12.14 14.84 17.86
CA VAL A 137 -10.99 15.29 17.07
C VAL A 137 -9.87 15.87 17.93
N HIS A 138 -10.14 16.36 19.14
CA HIS A 138 -9.10 16.90 20.03
C HIS A 138 -9.47 16.70 21.51
N ASP A 139 -9.12 15.54 22.06
CA ASP A 139 -8.54 15.50 23.41
C ASP A 139 -7.37 14.52 23.42
N ARG A 140 -6.22 15.03 22.95
CA ARG A 140 -4.94 14.38 23.17
C ARG A 140 -4.49 14.76 24.58
N MET A 141 -4.98 14.05 25.57
CA MET A 141 -4.34 14.06 26.89
C MET A 141 -2.90 13.51 26.71
N PRO A 142 -1.83 14.26 27.02
CA PRO A 142 -0.49 13.74 26.88
C PRO A 142 -0.23 12.71 27.99
N ALA A 143 -0.29 11.43 27.63
CA ALA A 143 0.31 10.39 28.46
C ALA A 143 1.82 10.68 28.60
N PRO A 144 2.37 10.76 29.83
CA PRO A 144 3.80 10.90 30.01
C PRO A 144 4.48 9.62 29.52
N GLY A 145 5.27 9.76 28.45
CA GLY A 145 6.37 8.83 28.20
C GLY A 145 6.12 7.65 27.26
N HIS A 146 5.55 7.85 26.06
CA HIS A 146 5.91 7.00 24.92
C HIS A 146 5.59 7.63 23.56
N GLY A 147 6.46 8.52 23.09
CA GLY A 147 6.44 9.03 21.72
C GLY A 147 7.72 8.63 20.98
N PRO A 148 7.64 8.05 19.77
CA PRO A 148 8.79 7.74 18.93
C PRO A 148 9.31 9.03 18.28
N GLY A 149 10.04 9.81 19.07
CA GLY A 149 10.53 11.13 18.66
C GLY A 149 11.74 11.60 19.46
N GLY A 150 12.45 10.69 20.13
CA GLY A 150 13.71 10.99 20.80
C GLY A 150 14.89 10.91 19.84
N ARG A 151 15.02 11.83 18.88
CA ARG A 151 16.37 12.21 18.44
C ARG A 151 17.01 12.88 19.63
N SER A 152 17.68 12.09 20.46
CA SER A 152 18.60 12.60 21.46
C SER A 152 19.67 13.37 20.70
N ARG A 153 19.48 14.68 20.54
CA ARG A 153 20.56 15.65 20.37
C ARG A 153 21.35 15.66 21.67
N ARG A 154 22.08 14.59 21.94
CA ARG A 154 23.36 14.67 22.60
C ARG A 154 24.32 14.18 21.55
N ALA A 155 25.09 15.10 21.00
CA ALA A 155 26.38 14.78 20.42
C ALA A 155 27.15 14.05 21.53
N GLY A 156 27.00 12.72 21.57
CA GLY A 156 27.74 11.86 22.46
C GLY A 156 29.17 11.85 21.97
N ALA A 157 30.10 12.21 22.84
CA ALA A 157 31.52 12.06 22.60
C ALA A 157 31.80 10.71 21.92
N ARG A 158 32.73 10.69 20.94
CA ARG A 158 33.26 9.45 20.36
C ARG A 158 33.66 8.53 21.51
N VAL A 159 32.83 7.54 21.80
CA VAL A 159 33.15 6.55 22.84
C VAL A 159 34.31 5.74 22.27
N PRO A 160 35.44 5.64 22.99
CA PRO A 160 36.56 4.83 22.53
C PRO A 160 36.07 3.41 22.26
N VAL A 161 36.39 2.89 21.08
CA VAL A 161 36.18 1.48 20.77
C VAL A 161 37.00 0.70 21.78
N ARG A 162 36.36 -0.23 22.50
CA ARG A 162 37.03 -1.00 23.55
C ARG A 162 37.40 -2.39 23.08
N TYR A 163 36.72 -2.92 22.07
CA TYR A 163 36.95 -4.28 21.59
C TYR A 163 37.01 -4.33 20.06
N ARG A 164 37.92 -5.14 19.52
CA ARG A 164 38.08 -5.37 18.08
C ARG A 164 38.05 -6.86 17.76
N GLY A 165 37.08 -7.25 16.95
CA GLY A 165 36.92 -8.62 16.48
C GLY A 165 37.94 -9.00 15.40
N PRO A 166 38.05 -10.31 15.08
CA PRO A 166 39.06 -10.85 14.14
C PRO A 166 38.92 -10.31 12.72
N ASN A 167 37.72 -9.89 12.33
CA ASN A 167 37.42 -9.32 11.01
C ASN A 167 37.45 -7.78 11.01
N GLY A 168 38.12 -7.15 11.98
CA GLY A 168 38.22 -5.68 12.09
C GLY A 168 36.96 -4.98 12.57
N GLN A 169 35.98 -5.72 13.11
CA GLN A 169 34.75 -5.16 13.67
C GLN A 169 35.01 -4.54 15.04
N GLU A 170 34.39 -3.41 15.33
CA GLU A 170 34.66 -2.62 16.53
C GLU A 170 33.43 -2.56 17.45
N TRP A 171 33.63 -2.71 18.76
CA TRP A 171 32.57 -2.62 19.76
C TRP A 171 33.02 -1.84 20.99
N SER A 172 32.20 -0.88 21.44
CA SER A 172 32.51 -0.02 22.59
C SER A 172 32.24 -0.69 23.95
N GLY A 173 31.79 -1.95 23.95
CA GLY A 173 31.38 -2.65 25.18
C GLY A 173 30.07 -2.16 25.78
N ARG A 174 29.32 -1.30 25.06
CA ARG A 174 27.98 -0.85 25.46
C ARG A 174 26.92 -1.39 24.51
N GLY A 175 25.74 -1.68 25.05
CA GLY A 175 24.61 -2.21 24.28
C GLY A 175 24.72 -3.72 24.01
N ARG A 176 23.96 -4.18 23.01
CA ARG A 176 23.91 -5.60 22.65
C ARG A 176 25.28 -6.07 22.13
N PRO A 177 25.85 -7.17 22.66
CA PRO A 177 27.13 -7.69 22.17
C PRO A 177 27.01 -8.16 20.72
N PRO A 178 28.05 -7.95 19.89
CA PRO A 178 28.09 -8.43 18.53
C PRO A 178 28.28 -9.96 18.50
N SER A 179 27.89 -10.58 17.38
CA SER A 179 27.88 -12.05 17.22
C SER A 179 29.24 -12.69 17.56
N TRP A 180 30.36 -12.08 17.18
CA TRP A 180 31.69 -12.62 17.45
C TRP A 180 32.08 -12.63 18.94
N ILE A 181 31.58 -11.68 19.75
CA ILE A 181 31.73 -11.72 21.21
C ILE A 181 30.89 -12.87 21.76
N VAL A 182 29.63 -12.98 21.33
CA VAL A 182 28.71 -14.02 21.81
C VAL A 182 29.22 -15.41 21.47
N THR A 183 29.70 -15.63 20.25
CA THR A 183 30.29 -16.90 19.82
C THR A 183 31.54 -17.24 20.63
N HIS A 184 32.40 -16.26 20.92
CA HIS A 184 33.61 -16.48 21.70
C HIS A 184 33.31 -16.75 23.19
N GLU A 185 32.34 -16.04 23.78
CA GLU A 185 31.85 -16.31 25.14
C GLU A 185 31.19 -17.69 25.22
N ALA A 186 30.42 -18.09 24.21
CA ALA A 186 29.82 -19.42 24.11
C ALA A 186 30.86 -20.54 23.98
N ALA A 187 32.01 -20.27 23.34
CA ALA A 187 33.14 -21.18 23.25
C ALA A 187 33.97 -21.25 24.55
N GLY A 188 33.54 -20.59 25.63
CA GLY A 188 34.23 -20.54 26.93
C GLY A 188 35.35 -19.49 27.01
N GLY A 189 35.51 -18.67 25.97
CA GLY A 189 36.50 -17.59 25.92
C GLY A 189 35.99 -16.31 26.59
N ARG A 190 36.89 -15.50 27.15
CA ARG A 190 36.52 -14.20 27.73
C ARG A 190 36.52 -13.09 26.68
N ARG A 191 35.56 -12.16 26.78
CA ARG A 191 35.48 -10.98 25.89
C ARG A 191 36.73 -10.09 25.93
N GLU A 192 37.47 -10.15 27.04
CA GLU A 192 38.75 -9.45 27.23
C GLU A 192 39.80 -9.82 26.16
N ALA A 193 39.70 -11.00 25.53
CA ALA A 193 40.60 -11.42 24.46
C ALA A 193 40.57 -10.50 23.23
N PHE A 194 39.52 -9.69 23.09
CA PHE A 194 39.37 -8.74 21.99
C PHE A 194 39.50 -7.29 22.45
N LEU A 195 39.86 -7.04 23.71
CA LEU A 195 40.01 -5.68 24.22
C LEU A 195 41.17 -4.99 23.47
N ILE A 196 40.92 -3.78 22.99
CA ILE A 196 41.96 -2.90 22.45
C ILE A 196 42.29 -1.84 23.51
N GLU A 197 43.58 -1.62 23.75
CA GLU A 197 44.12 -0.60 24.68
C GLU A 197 44.23 0.77 24.00
#